data_AF-A0A2E7M7N7-F1
#
_entry.id   AF-A0A2E7M7N7-F1
#
_cell.length_a   1.000
_cell.length_b   1.000
_cell.length_c   1.000
_cell.angle_alpha   90.00
_cell.angle_beta   90.00
_cell.angle_gamma   90.00
#
_symmetry.space_group_name_H-M   'P 1'
#
loop_
_entity.id
_entity.type
_entity.pdbx_description
1 polymer ?
#
loop_
_entity_poly.entity_id
_entity_poly.type
_entity_poly.pdbx_seq_one_letter_code
_entity_poly.pdbx_strand_id
1 'polypeptide(L)'
;MARCSPHVPLLAVLLLGCVLGCETESADDNLPATETANCEDPISDQQPSDEAPVDFAPGIEDELAALDLDELPQEVDITSLIPLYRGFVAYALEIPPGELGETVERDAAADSGPLGRVVLGALLLGQNDASGIDFSFFRRGLQRYYTCSRGFPTTLEAFREAILDYEALDAQLIDSAPKCAPRRLLTSPPDGVFVAESVIGDEVRETEILLANRRDDGQLDFVVYDAEGALADRSLFPTITPDVHVVASAPYACMTCHVDSEASDNTWGFNVLMPTGTGACAED
;
A
#
# COMPACT_ATOMS: atom_id res chain seq x y z
N MET A 1 -48.02 -20.51 5.98
CA MET A 1 -49.36 -20.20 6.52
C MET A 1 -49.36 -20.50 8.01
N ALA A 2 -49.41 -19.46 8.84
CA ALA A 2 -50.06 -19.38 10.17
C ALA A 2 -49.54 -18.12 10.88
N ARG A 3 -50.38 -17.09 10.96
CA ARG A 3 -50.23 -15.94 11.86
C ARG A 3 -50.70 -16.36 13.26
N CYS A 4 -50.14 -15.75 14.29
CA CYS A 4 -50.91 -15.08 15.36
C CYS A 4 -49.94 -14.42 16.36
N SER A 5 -50.05 -13.10 16.47
CA SER A 5 -49.70 -12.31 17.65
C SER A 5 -50.79 -12.50 18.71
N PRO A 6 -50.50 -12.24 20.00
CA PRO A 6 -51.22 -11.13 20.62
C PRO A 6 -50.40 -10.27 21.59
N HIS A 7 -51.02 -9.11 21.84
CA HIS A 7 -50.64 -7.93 22.60
C HIS A 7 -50.56 -8.07 24.14
N VAL A 8 -49.63 -7.26 24.72
CA VAL A 8 -49.78 -6.32 25.88
C VAL A 8 -49.75 -6.93 27.31
N PRO A 9 -49.15 -6.28 28.36
CA PRO A 9 -49.06 -4.83 28.56
C PRO A 9 -47.73 -4.18 28.99
N LEU A 10 -47.72 -2.87 28.72
CA LEU A 10 -47.03 -1.77 29.40
C LEU A 10 -46.80 -2.03 30.91
N LEU A 11 -45.55 -1.92 31.34
CA LEU A 11 -45.21 -1.47 32.68
C LEU A 11 -44.30 -0.24 32.56
N ALA A 12 -44.85 0.90 32.95
CA ALA A 12 -44.10 2.14 33.13
C ALA A 12 -43.24 2.00 34.39
N VAL A 13 -41.91 2.03 34.22
CA VAL A 13 -40.97 2.23 35.32
C VAL A 13 -40.37 3.61 35.15
N LEU A 14 -40.76 4.53 36.04
CA LEU A 14 -40.00 5.74 36.33
C LEU A 14 -38.62 5.32 36.84
N LEU A 15 -37.56 5.74 36.15
CA LEU A 15 -36.24 5.88 36.74
C LEU A 15 -35.76 7.32 36.53
N LEU A 16 -35.83 8.03 37.64
CA LEU A 16 -35.35 9.38 37.90
C LEU A 16 -33.82 9.35 37.94
N GLY A 17 -33.19 10.26 37.19
CA GLY A 17 -31.94 10.93 37.55
C GLY A 17 -30.71 10.09 37.90
N CYS A 18 -29.81 9.93 36.93
CA CYS A 18 -28.38 10.11 37.14
C CYS A 18 -27.74 10.41 35.78
N VAL A 19 -27.74 11.70 35.39
CA VAL A 19 -26.82 12.21 34.38
C VAL A 19 -25.45 12.28 35.06
N LEU A 20 -24.76 11.14 35.09
CA LEU A 20 -23.32 11.12 35.30
C LEU A 20 -22.72 11.42 33.93
N GLY A 21 -22.27 12.66 33.75
CA GLY A 21 -21.35 12.99 32.67
C GLY A 21 -20.08 12.17 32.88
N CYS A 22 -19.95 11.08 32.12
CA CYS A 22 -18.62 10.62 31.74
C CYS A 22 -18.12 11.63 30.71
N GLU A 23 -17.41 12.64 31.18
CA GLU A 23 -16.41 13.31 30.37
C GLU A 23 -15.38 12.23 30.03
N THR A 24 -15.49 11.64 28.84
CA THR A 24 -14.35 10.96 28.23
C THR A 24 -13.35 12.05 27.92
N GLU A 25 -12.39 12.28 28.83
CA GLU A 25 -11.14 12.92 28.49
C GLU A 25 -10.56 12.15 27.30
N SER A 26 -10.59 12.77 26.12
CA SER A 26 -9.85 12.29 24.95
C SER A 26 -8.37 12.46 25.28
N ALA A 27 -7.78 11.43 25.86
CA ALA A 27 -6.34 11.30 25.98
C ALA A 27 -5.78 11.03 24.57
N ASP A 28 -5.67 12.05 23.73
CA ASP A 28 -5.03 11.92 22.41
C ASP A 28 -4.53 13.26 21.83
N ASP A 29 -4.03 14.17 22.67
CA ASP A 29 -3.47 15.47 22.23
C ASP A 29 -1.97 15.63 22.56
N ASN A 30 -1.28 14.54 22.93
CA ASN A 30 0.13 14.60 23.37
C ASN A 30 1.05 13.51 22.76
N LEU A 31 0.61 12.80 21.72
CA LEU A 31 1.56 12.02 20.94
C LEU A 31 2.46 13.02 20.18
N PRO A 32 3.80 12.86 20.24
CA PRO A 32 4.69 13.68 19.43
C PRO A 32 4.30 13.54 17.97
N ALA A 33 4.26 14.66 17.24
CA ALA A 33 4.00 14.62 15.80
C ALA A 33 5.04 13.72 15.14
N THR A 34 4.59 12.59 14.60
CA THR A 34 5.44 11.66 13.85
C THR A 34 5.89 12.32 12.55
N GLU A 35 7.20 12.35 12.31
CA GLU A 35 7.73 12.82 11.04
C GLU A 35 7.33 11.83 9.93
N THR A 36 6.69 12.35 8.89
CA THR A 36 6.22 11.58 7.74
C THR A 36 6.94 12.02 6.47
N ALA A 37 7.08 11.10 5.51
CA ALA A 37 7.73 11.38 4.25
C ALA A 37 7.10 12.57 3.49
N ASN A 38 7.95 13.44 2.93
CA ASN A 38 7.56 14.54 2.03
C ASN A 38 7.81 14.13 0.57
N CYS A 39 6.87 14.46 -0.33
CA CYS A 39 7.01 14.19 -1.76
C CYS A 39 8.06 15.07 -2.46
N GLU A 40 8.53 16.14 -1.84
CA GLU A 40 9.61 16.98 -2.37
C GLU A 40 10.99 16.35 -2.14
N ASP A 41 11.13 15.52 -1.10
CA ASP A 41 12.38 14.91 -0.72
C ASP A 41 12.51 13.48 -1.29
N PRO A 42 13.72 13.02 -1.64
CA PRO A 42 13.95 11.62 -1.96
C PRO A 42 13.76 10.76 -0.69
N ILE A 43 13.10 9.60 -0.85
CA ILE A 43 12.82 8.70 0.28
C ILE A 43 14.06 7.90 0.70
N SER A 44 14.84 7.41 -0.26
CA SER A 44 15.99 6.54 0.01
C SER A 44 17.24 7.02 -0.70
N ASP A 45 18.35 6.99 0.04
CA ASP A 45 19.70 7.23 -0.47
C ASP A 45 20.30 6.00 -1.15
N GLN A 46 19.65 4.84 -1.04
CA GLN A 46 20.12 3.61 -1.68
C GLN A 46 20.20 3.86 -3.20
N GLN A 47 21.37 3.68 -3.78
CA GLN A 47 21.54 3.79 -5.22
C GLN A 47 21.08 2.48 -5.87
N PRO A 48 20.29 2.53 -6.95
CA PRO A 48 20.01 1.31 -7.70
C PRO A 48 21.33 0.78 -8.31
N SER A 49 21.38 -0.52 -8.60
CA SER A 49 22.49 -1.10 -9.37
C SER A 49 22.63 -0.44 -10.76
N ASP A 50 23.79 -0.57 -11.40
CA ASP A 50 24.05 0.00 -12.74
C ASP A 50 23.02 -0.43 -13.81
N GLU A 51 22.33 -1.57 -13.61
CA GLU A 51 21.17 -2.03 -14.39
C GLU A 51 19.86 -1.82 -13.60
N ALA A 52 19.58 -0.58 -13.23
CA ALA A 52 18.40 -0.22 -12.45
C ALA A 52 17.10 -0.56 -13.22
N PRO A 53 16.11 -1.20 -12.58
CA PRO A 53 14.76 -1.31 -13.15
C PRO A 53 14.21 0.05 -13.59
N VAL A 54 13.31 0.02 -14.59
CA VAL A 54 12.69 1.23 -15.17
C VAL A 54 12.10 2.16 -14.11
N ASP A 55 11.62 1.61 -13.00
CA ASP A 55 11.00 2.33 -11.87
C ASP A 55 11.95 3.36 -11.24
N PHE A 56 13.27 3.15 -11.32
CA PHE A 56 14.29 4.04 -10.75
C PHE A 56 14.82 5.07 -11.75
N ALA A 57 14.30 5.09 -12.98
CA ALA A 57 14.74 6.07 -13.97
C ALA A 57 14.36 7.49 -13.49
N PRO A 58 15.32 8.41 -13.36
CA PRO A 58 15.10 9.74 -12.79
C PRO A 58 14.19 10.60 -13.68
N GLY A 59 13.74 11.75 -13.15
CA GLY A 59 13.07 12.80 -13.93
C GLY A 59 11.58 12.61 -14.13
N ILE A 60 10.93 11.73 -13.37
CA ILE A 60 9.48 11.55 -13.44
C ILE A 60 8.73 12.83 -13.05
N GLU A 61 9.31 13.64 -12.16
CA GLU A 61 8.76 14.93 -11.72
C GLU A 61 8.74 15.94 -12.86
N ASP A 62 9.87 16.08 -13.57
CA ASP A 62 10.00 16.97 -14.72
C ASP A 62 9.10 16.51 -15.87
N GLU A 63 9.04 15.20 -16.12
CA GLU A 63 8.19 14.60 -17.15
C GLU A 63 6.71 14.84 -16.84
N LEU A 64 6.26 14.55 -15.61
CA LEU A 64 4.88 14.80 -15.17
C LEU A 64 4.51 16.29 -15.20
N ALA A 65 5.44 17.18 -14.85
CA ALA A 65 5.22 18.63 -14.90
C ALA A 65 5.13 19.18 -16.32
N ALA A 66 5.71 18.49 -17.30
CA ALA A 66 5.66 18.88 -18.71
C ALA A 66 4.40 18.40 -19.44
N LEU A 67 3.63 17.46 -18.86
CA LEU A 67 2.40 16.96 -19.46
C LEU A 67 1.27 17.99 -19.35
N ASP A 68 0.55 18.19 -20.46
CA ASP A 68 -0.71 18.91 -20.47
C ASP A 68 -1.87 17.94 -20.19
N LEU A 69 -2.20 17.77 -18.91
CA LEU A 69 -3.28 16.87 -18.50
C LEU A 69 -4.66 17.35 -18.99
N ASP A 70 -4.81 18.61 -19.44
CA ASP A 70 -6.06 19.11 -20.01
C ASP A 70 -6.37 18.52 -21.40
N GLU A 71 -5.39 17.87 -22.04
CA GLU A 71 -5.62 17.10 -23.27
C GLU A 71 -6.50 15.86 -23.05
N LEU A 72 -6.59 15.37 -21.80
CA LEU A 72 -7.53 14.33 -21.44
C LEU A 72 -8.97 14.88 -21.36
N PRO A 73 -9.97 14.09 -21.82
CA PRO A 73 -11.37 14.43 -21.56
C PRO A 73 -11.65 14.42 -20.05
N GLN A 74 -12.72 15.11 -19.62
CA GLN A 74 -13.15 15.13 -18.22
C GLN A 74 -13.39 13.72 -17.67
N GLU A 75 -14.05 12.87 -18.46
CA GLU A 75 -14.24 11.45 -18.18
C GLU A 75 -13.29 10.65 -19.09
N VAL A 76 -12.19 10.16 -18.52
CA VAL A 76 -11.22 9.34 -19.26
C VAL A 76 -11.70 7.89 -19.29
N ASP A 77 -12.02 7.37 -20.48
CA ASP A 77 -12.43 5.98 -20.68
C ASP A 77 -11.27 5.02 -20.36
N ILE A 78 -11.51 4.11 -19.40
CA ILE A 78 -10.56 3.08 -18.97
C ILE A 78 -11.11 1.66 -19.19
N THR A 79 -12.14 1.50 -20.03
CA THR A 79 -12.74 0.19 -20.35
C THR A 79 -11.81 -0.72 -21.15
N SER A 80 -10.85 -0.14 -21.87
CA SER A 80 -9.84 -0.89 -22.64
C SER A 80 -8.72 -1.46 -21.78
N LEU A 81 -8.56 -0.96 -20.54
CA LEU A 81 -7.52 -1.43 -19.63
C LEU A 81 -7.82 -2.87 -19.18
N ILE A 82 -6.78 -3.70 -19.14
CA ILE A 82 -6.88 -5.02 -18.54
C ILE A 82 -7.17 -4.91 -17.02
N PRO A 83 -7.81 -5.92 -16.39
CA PRO A 83 -8.20 -5.87 -14.98
C PRO A 83 -7.06 -5.48 -14.02
N LEU A 84 -5.85 -5.95 -14.29
CA LEU A 84 -4.67 -5.62 -13.48
C LEU A 84 -4.37 -4.11 -13.47
N TYR A 85 -4.40 -3.45 -14.64
CA TYR A 85 -4.13 -2.01 -14.72
C TYR A 85 -5.27 -1.18 -14.14
N ARG A 86 -6.52 -1.63 -14.31
CA ARG A 86 -7.67 -1.04 -13.61
C ARG A 86 -7.46 -1.08 -12.10
N GLY A 87 -6.97 -2.20 -11.56
CA GLY A 87 -6.65 -2.31 -10.15
C GLY A 87 -5.54 -1.38 -9.67
N PHE A 88 -4.46 -1.25 -10.44
CA PHE A 88 -3.40 -0.29 -10.13
C PHE A 88 -3.88 1.16 -10.16
N VAL A 89 -4.72 1.53 -11.13
CA VAL A 89 -5.33 2.86 -11.21
C VAL A 89 -6.16 3.14 -9.96
N ALA A 90 -7.04 2.22 -9.59
CA ALA A 90 -7.92 2.42 -8.45
C ALA A 90 -7.16 2.39 -7.11
N TYR A 91 -6.09 1.60 -6.99
CA TYR A 91 -5.19 1.62 -5.83
C TYR A 91 -4.52 2.99 -5.64
N ALA A 92 -4.03 3.56 -6.74
CA ALA A 92 -3.37 4.87 -6.73
C ALA A 92 -4.34 6.01 -6.40
N LEU A 93 -5.61 5.88 -6.81
CA LEU A 93 -6.68 6.85 -6.57
C LEU A 93 -7.44 6.63 -5.25
N GLU A 94 -7.07 5.62 -4.46
CA GLU A 94 -7.78 5.23 -3.24
C GLU A 94 -9.27 4.91 -3.44
N ILE A 95 -9.59 4.27 -4.57
CA ILE A 95 -10.94 3.82 -4.89
C ILE A 95 -11.11 2.38 -4.40
N PRO A 96 -12.24 2.00 -3.78
CA PRO A 96 -12.46 0.62 -3.37
C PRO A 96 -12.45 -0.41 -4.53
N PRO A 97 -12.01 -1.66 -4.28
CA PRO A 97 -11.98 -2.81 -5.22
C PRO A 97 -13.12 -2.96 -6.22
N GLY A 98 -14.34 -2.57 -5.84
CA GLY A 98 -15.56 -2.76 -6.64
C GLY A 98 -16.24 -1.47 -7.05
N GLU A 99 -15.62 -0.32 -6.80
CA GLU A 99 -16.21 1.00 -7.07
C GLU A 99 -15.58 1.72 -8.26
N LEU A 100 -14.48 1.18 -8.83
CA LEU A 100 -13.92 1.73 -10.05
C LEU A 100 -14.87 1.51 -11.23
N GLY A 101 -15.44 2.61 -11.72
CA GLY A 101 -16.30 2.63 -12.89
C GLY A 101 -15.56 2.42 -14.23
N GLU A 102 -16.26 2.72 -15.31
CA GLU A 102 -15.71 2.65 -16.68
C GLU A 102 -14.79 3.84 -17.02
N THR A 103 -14.86 4.91 -16.21
CA THR A 103 -14.14 6.16 -16.44
C THR A 103 -13.38 6.61 -15.19
N VAL A 104 -12.35 7.43 -15.41
CA VAL A 104 -11.68 8.24 -14.37
C VAL A 104 -12.04 9.70 -14.58
N GLU A 105 -12.58 10.34 -13.55
CA GLU A 105 -12.83 11.78 -13.53
C GLU A 105 -11.51 12.53 -13.41
N ARG A 106 -11.12 13.24 -14.46
CA ARG A 106 -9.81 13.90 -14.58
C ARG A 106 -9.53 14.85 -13.43
N ASP A 107 -10.44 15.79 -13.18
CA ASP A 107 -10.24 16.82 -12.15
C ASP A 107 -10.21 16.18 -10.75
N ALA A 108 -11.08 15.20 -10.47
CA ALA A 108 -11.09 14.49 -9.20
C ALA A 108 -9.80 13.67 -8.97
N ALA A 109 -9.28 13.03 -10.03
CA ALA A 109 -7.99 12.34 -9.97
C ALA A 109 -6.85 13.33 -9.74
N ALA A 110 -6.82 14.46 -10.43
CA ALA A 110 -5.79 15.49 -10.20
C ALA A 110 -5.81 16.02 -8.75
N ASP A 111 -7.01 16.24 -8.20
CA ASP A 111 -7.22 16.73 -6.84
C ASP A 111 -6.88 15.68 -5.75
N SER A 112 -6.82 14.39 -6.10
CA SER A 112 -6.38 13.32 -5.18
C SER A 112 -4.86 13.37 -4.87
N GLY A 113 -4.10 14.23 -5.56
CA GLY A 113 -2.70 14.47 -5.28
C GLY A 113 -1.73 13.89 -6.32
N PRO A 114 -0.44 13.72 -5.96
CA PRO A 114 0.61 13.33 -6.91
C PRO A 114 0.33 12.01 -7.63
N LEU A 115 -0.16 10.99 -6.92
CA LEU A 115 -0.48 9.69 -7.53
C LEU A 115 -1.63 9.78 -8.54
N GLY A 116 -2.65 10.60 -8.29
CA GLY A 116 -3.71 10.80 -9.27
C GLY A 116 -3.23 11.54 -10.51
N ARG A 117 -2.31 12.52 -10.36
CA ARG A 117 -1.62 13.13 -11.51
C ARG A 117 -0.78 12.11 -12.28
N VAL A 118 -0.12 11.17 -11.59
CA VAL A 118 0.61 10.06 -12.24
C VAL A 118 -0.34 9.17 -13.05
N VAL A 119 -1.50 8.81 -12.50
CA VAL A 119 -2.53 8.05 -13.22
C VAL A 119 -2.93 8.76 -14.51
N LEU A 120 -3.26 10.05 -14.43
CA LEU A 120 -3.62 10.85 -15.60
C LEU A 120 -2.48 10.93 -16.61
N GLY A 121 -1.25 11.19 -16.16
CA GLY A 121 -0.08 11.21 -17.04
C GLY A 121 0.13 9.89 -17.78
N ALA A 122 -0.01 8.77 -17.07
CA ALA A 122 0.10 7.43 -17.66
C ALA A 122 -1.00 7.16 -18.70
N LEU A 123 -2.24 7.58 -18.43
CA LEU A 123 -3.37 7.45 -19.37
C LEU A 123 -3.16 8.33 -20.61
N LEU A 124 -2.69 9.57 -20.43
CA LEU A 124 -2.40 10.50 -21.52
C LEU A 124 -1.32 9.94 -22.46
N LEU A 125 -0.19 9.50 -21.90
CA LEU A 125 0.91 8.92 -22.67
C LEU A 125 0.52 7.59 -23.34
N GLY A 126 -0.38 6.83 -22.70
CA GLY A 126 -0.84 5.53 -23.16
C GLY A 126 -1.98 5.53 -24.17
N GLN A 127 -2.56 6.69 -24.55
CA GLN A 127 -3.74 6.77 -25.41
C GLN A 127 -3.59 6.03 -26.75
N ASN A 128 -2.36 5.92 -27.26
CA ASN A 128 -2.04 5.26 -28.53
C ASN A 128 -1.44 3.87 -28.34
N ASP A 129 -1.22 3.41 -27.11
CA ASP A 129 -0.76 2.06 -26.81
C ASP A 129 -1.95 1.09 -26.77
N ALA A 130 -1.74 -0.16 -27.17
CA ALA A 130 -2.75 -1.22 -27.10
C ALA A 130 -3.20 -1.51 -25.66
N SER A 131 -2.37 -1.15 -24.68
CA SER A 131 -2.64 -1.25 -23.25
C SER A 131 -3.55 -0.15 -22.70
N GLY A 132 -3.69 0.97 -23.43
CA GLY A 132 -4.40 2.18 -22.98
C GLY A 132 -3.70 2.96 -21.85
N ILE A 133 -2.49 2.56 -21.43
CA ILE A 133 -1.76 3.17 -20.32
C ILE A 133 -0.24 3.01 -20.51
N ASP A 134 0.52 4.08 -20.34
CA ASP A 134 1.97 3.96 -20.20
C ASP A 134 2.31 3.43 -18.79
N PHE A 135 2.36 2.11 -18.69
CA PHE A 135 2.59 1.45 -17.40
C PHE A 135 4.01 1.65 -16.87
N SER A 136 4.99 1.98 -17.73
CA SER A 136 6.35 2.27 -17.28
C SER A 136 6.40 3.64 -16.60
N PHE A 137 5.72 4.65 -17.18
CA PHE A 137 5.52 5.95 -16.55
C PHE A 137 4.77 5.81 -15.22
N PHE A 138 3.67 5.03 -15.20
CA PHE A 138 2.91 4.78 -13.98
C PHE A 138 3.77 4.20 -12.86
N ARG A 139 4.58 3.16 -13.15
CA ARG A 139 5.43 2.51 -12.14
C ARG A 139 6.50 3.45 -11.58
N ARG A 140 7.13 4.27 -12.42
CA ARG A 140 8.07 5.33 -11.96
C ARG A 140 7.39 6.33 -11.05
N GLY A 141 6.17 6.76 -11.40
CA GLY A 141 5.41 7.69 -10.57
C GLY A 141 4.95 7.05 -9.25
N LEU A 142 4.50 5.80 -9.28
CA LEU A 142 4.14 5.05 -8.08
C LEU A 142 5.34 4.91 -7.15
N GLN A 143 6.50 4.50 -7.67
CA GLN A 143 7.75 4.44 -6.92
C GLN A 143 8.08 5.78 -6.24
N ARG A 144 7.97 6.90 -6.99
CA ARG A 144 8.36 8.22 -6.50
C ARG A 144 7.44 8.77 -5.40
N TYR A 145 6.13 8.59 -5.58
CA TYR A 145 5.13 9.33 -4.80
C TYR A 145 4.36 8.48 -3.80
N TYR A 146 4.43 7.15 -3.86
CA TYR A 146 3.60 6.31 -3.01
C TYR A 146 3.84 6.56 -1.51
N THR A 147 5.08 6.40 -1.06
CA THR A 147 5.44 6.48 0.36
C THR A 147 5.08 7.82 0.99
N CYS A 148 5.29 8.92 0.28
CA CYS A 148 4.94 10.25 0.77
C CYS A 148 3.43 10.54 0.66
N SER A 149 2.75 10.05 -0.39
CA SER A 149 1.30 10.26 -0.54
C SER A 149 0.52 9.52 0.54
N ARG A 150 1.04 8.39 1.04
CA ARG A 150 0.46 7.65 2.16
C ARG A 150 0.85 8.21 3.55
N GLY A 151 1.86 9.08 3.61
CA GLY A 151 2.29 9.71 4.86
C GLY A 151 2.88 8.73 5.88
N PHE A 152 3.69 7.76 5.44
CA PHE A 152 4.31 6.81 6.37
C PHE A 152 5.39 7.47 7.25
N PRO A 153 5.58 6.97 8.50
CA PRO A 153 6.66 7.40 9.38
C PRO A 153 8.03 7.19 8.73
N THR A 154 8.92 8.18 8.83
CA THR A 154 10.26 8.14 8.21
C THR A 154 11.23 7.18 8.89
N THR A 155 10.94 6.74 10.11
CA THR A 155 11.74 5.76 10.85
C THR A 155 10.90 4.64 11.44
N LEU A 156 11.52 3.49 11.61
CA LEU A 156 10.93 2.30 12.21
C LEU A 156 10.61 2.52 13.70
N GLU A 157 11.41 3.33 14.40
CA GLU A 157 11.12 3.79 15.77
C GLU A 157 9.81 4.58 15.80
N ALA A 158 9.66 5.56 14.91
CA ALA A 158 8.46 6.37 14.83
C ALA A 158 7.23 5.56 14.40
N PHE A 159 7.41 4.55 13.53
CA PHE A 159 6.35 3.57 13.21
C PHE A 159 5.88 2.84 14.47
N ARG A 160 6.80 2.36 15.30
CA ARG A 160 6.46 1.60 16.50
C ARG A 160 5.72 2.45 17.54
N GLU A 161 6.11 3.71 17.68
CA GLU A 161 5.46 4.65 18.58
C GLU A 161 4.05 5.02 18.10
N ALA A 162 3.88 5.25 16.79
CA ALA A 162 2.63 5.77 16.23
C ALA A 162 1.59 4.69 15.88
N ILE A 163 2.04 3.49 15.49
CA ILE A 163 1.17 2.46 14.90
C ILE A 163 1.10 1.23 15.80
N LEU A 164 2.23 0.55 16.03
CA LEU A 164 2.30 -0.64 16.86
C LEU A 164 3.75 -0.98 17.21
N ASP A 165 4.04 -1.14 18.50
CA ASP A 165 5.31 -1.71 18.96
C ASP A 165 5.37 -3.22 18.68
N TYR A 166 5.69 -3.57 17.44
CA TYR A 166 5.64 -4.95 16.96
C TYR A 166 6.75 -5.83 17.56
N GLU A 167 7.82 -5.27 18.12
CA GLU A 167 8.88 -6.05 18.79
C GLU A 167 8.40 -6.73 20.09
N ALA A 168 7.28 -6.26 20.65
CA ALA A 168 6.63 -6.91 21.78
C ALA A 168 5.83 -8.18 21.38
N LEU A 169 5.67 -8.44 20.08
CA LEU A 169 4.96 -9.61 19.56
C LEU A 169 5.86 -10.85 19.53
N ASP A 170 5.22 -12.02 19.55
CA ASP A 170 5.92 -13.29 19.38
C ASP A 170 6.42 -13.44 17.93
N ALA A 171 7.74 -13.46 17.75
CA ALA A 171 8.35 -13.67 16.45
C ALA A 171 8.34 -15.16 16.05
N GLN A 172 7.96 -15.42 14.79
CA GLN A 172 8.07 -16.73 14.16
C GLN A 172 9.17 -16.70 13.11
N LEU A 173 10.18 -17.57 13.25
CA LEU A 173 11.20 -17.74 12.22
C LEU A 173 10.68 -18.70 11.14
N ILE A 174 10.67 -18.25 9.90
CA ILE A 174 10.26 -19.05 8.74
C ILE A 174 11.31 -18.98 7.64
N ASP A 175 11.32 -19.97 6.76
CA ASP A 175 12.06 -19.90 5.50
C ASP A 175 11.22 -19.15 4.45
N SER A 176 11.74 -18.03 3.95
CA SER A 176 11.02 -17.18 3.01
C SER A 176 11.40 -17.51 1.57
N ALA A 177 10.44 -18.02 0.80
CA ALA A 177 10.62 -18.30 -0.62
C ALA A 177 10.92 -17.04 -1.46
N PRO A 178 10.25 -15.88 -1.25
CA PRO A 178 10.59 -14.63 -1.94
C PRO A 178 11.98 -14.10 -1.63
N LYS A 179 12.49 -14.33 -0.41
CA LYS A 179 13.76 -13.74 0.07
C LYS A 179 14.94 -14.72 0.08
N CYS A 180 14.71 -16.01 -0.23
CA CYS A 180 15.73 -17.06 -0.18
C CYS A 180 16.52 -17.09 1.14
N ALA A 181 15.88 -16.68 2.23
CA ALA A 181 16.52 -16.49 3.53
C ALA A 181 15.50 -16.60 4.66
N PRO A 182 15.93 -16.90 5.89
CA PRO A 182 15.07 -16.87 7.05
C PRO A 182 14.48 -15.47 7.27
N ARG A 183 13.22 -15.41 7.67
CA ARG A 183 12.54 -14.18 8.09
C ARG A 183 11.91 -14.34 9.46
N ARG A 184 11.98 -13.27 10.26
CA ARG A 184 11.16 -13.15 11.47
C ARG A 184 9.82 -12.55 11.06
N LEU A 185 8.74 -13.28 11.29
CA LEU A 185 7.37 -12.79 11.14
C LEU A 185 6.81 -12.38 12.48
N LEU A 186 6.28 -11.17 12.56
CA LEU A 186 5.56 -10.64 13.71
C LEU A 186 4.21 -10.13 13.23
N THR A 187 3.12 -10.67 13.75
CA THR A 187 1.78 -10.39 13.22
C THR A 187 0.81 -10.01 14.33
N SER A 188 0.10 -8.91 14.15
CA SER A 188 -1.11 -8.58 14.90
C SER A 188 -2.30 -8.41 13.94
N PRO A 189 -3.02 -9.50 13.63
CA PRO A 189 -4.23 -9.42 12.81
C PRO A 189 -5.30 -8.46 13.35
N PRO A 190 -5.54 -8.35 14.69
CA PRO A 190 -6.49 -7.37 15.22
C PRO A 190 -6.11 -5.91 14.90
N ASP A 191 -4.82 -5.59 14.87
CA ASP A 191 -4.31 -4.24 14.58
C ASP A 191 -4.03 -4.02 13.08
N GLY A 192 -4.20 -5.08 12.27
CA GLY A 192 -3.94 -5.09 10.84
C GLY A 192 -2.46 -4.99 10.48
N VAL A 193 -1.53 -5.35 11.36
CA VAL A 193 -0.09 -5.18 11.14
C VAL A 193 0.59 -6.53 10.93
N PHE A 194 1.29 -6.69 9.80
CA PHE A 194 2.05 -7.89 9.47
C PHE A 194 3.48 -7.48 9.11
N VAL A 195 4.42 -7.79 9.99
CA VAL A 195 5.84 -7.44 9.85
C VAL A 195 6.62 -8.67 9.42
N ALA A 196 7.54 -8.47 8.48
CA ALA A 196 8.47 -9.47 8.03
C ALA A 196 9.88 -8.87 7.98
N GLU A 197 10.75 -9.31 8.89
CA GLU A 197 12.15 -8.89 8.94
C GLU A 197 13.01 -9.88 8.16
N SER A 198 13.79 -9.40 7.19
CA SER A 198 14.79 -10.19 6.47
C SER A 198 16.06 -10.28 7.32
N VAL A 199 16.50 -11.50 7.66
CA VAL A 199 17.59 -11.72 8.62
C VAL A 199 18.78 -12.40 7.95
N ILE A 200 19.98 -11.87 8.16
CA ILE A 200 21.25 -12.53 7.79
C ILE A 200 22.10 -12.67 9.06
N GLY A 201 22.32 -13.91 9.50
CA GLY A 201 22.90 -14.17 10.81
C GLY A 201 21.94 -13.72 11.91
N ASP A 202 22.37 -12.79 12.77
CA ASP A 202 21.54 -12.20 13.83
C ASP A 202 21.08 -10.76 13.50
N GLU A 203 21.42 -10.24 12.32
CA GLU A 203 21.13 -8.86 11.92
C GLU A 203 19.89 -8.77 11.01
N VAL A 204 19.03 -7.79 11.27
CA VAL A 204 17.94 -7.40 10.36
C VAL A 204 18.53 -6.54 9.24
N ARG A 205 18.21 -6.88 8.00
CA ARG A 205 18.69 -6.15 6.80
C ARG A 205 17.62 -5.28 6.16
N GLU A 206 16.37 -5.59 6.45
CA GLU A 206 15.20 -4.93 5.89
C GLU A 206 13.99 -5.36 6.70
N THR A 207 13.06 -4.43 6.93
CA THR A 207 11.76 -4.69 7.55
C THR A 207 10.67 -4.32 6.56
N GLU A 208 9.91 -5.30 6.08
CA GLU A 208 8.72 -5.09 5.26
C GLU A 208 7.47 -5.21 6.14
N ILE A 209 6.54 -4.27 6.00
CA ILE A 209 5.31 -4.21 6.78
C ILE A 209 4.10 -4.12 5.84
N LEU A 210 3.11 -4.97 6.06
CA LEU A 210 1.78 -4.85 5.48
C LEU A 210 0.83 -4.26 6.51
N LEU A 211 0.07 -3.27 6.08
CA LEU A 211 -1.00 -2.66 6.87
C LEU A 211 -2.35 -2.99 6.22
N ALA A 212 -3.19 -3.71 6.93
CA ALA A 212 -4.56 -4.01 6.56
C ALA A 212 -5.53 -3.14 7.37
N ASN A 213 -6.70 -2.81 6.80
CA ASN A 213 -7.75 -2.03 7.46
C ASN A 213 -7.30 -0.63 7.93
N ARG A 214 -6.25 -0.06 7.32
CA ARG A 214 -5.79 1.31 7.58
C ARG A 214 -6.22 2.30 6.51
N ARG A 215 -6.61 1.80 5.33
CA ARG A 215 -7.11 2.58 4.21
C ARG A 215 -8.63 2.59 4.20
N ASP A 216 -9.21 3.74 3.86
CA ASP A 216 -10.66 3.88 3.71
C ASP A 216 -11.22 3.06 2.53
N ASP A 217 -10.39 2.75 1.55
CA ASP A 217 -10.72 1.92 0.40
C ASP A 217 -10.63 0.40 0.66
N GLY A 218 -10.23 0.01 1.88
CA GLY A 218 -10.08 -1.39 2.30
C GLY A 218 -8.87 -2.11 1.70
N GLN A 219 -7.98 -1.43 0.98
CA GLN A 219 -6.77 -2.03 0.44
C GLN A 219 -5.66 -2.18 1.48
N LEU A 220 -4.60 -2.91 1.10
CA LEU A 220 -3.36 -3.00 1.87
C LEU A 220 -2.47 -1.79 1.60
N ASP A 221 -1.70 -1.36 2.60
CA ASP A 221 -0.50 -0.57 2.40
C ASP A 221 0.74 -1.43 2.63
N PHE A 222 1.77 -1.19 1.82
CA PHE A 222 3.09 -1.79 1.88
C PHE A 222 4.08 -0.73 2.37
N VAL A 223 4.87 -1.03 3.40
CA VAL A 223 5.90 -0.13 3.95
C VAL A 223 7.20 -0.89 4.06
N VAL A 224 8.32 -0.26 3.73
CA VAL A 224 9.65 -0.88 3.82
C VAL A 224 10.58 0.04 4.60
N TYR A 225 11.35 -0.54 5.52
CA TYR A 225 12.45 0.12 6.21
C TYR A 225 13.75 -0.62 5.93
N ASP A 226 14.84 0.11 5.79
CA ASP A 226 16.17 -0.47 5.59
C ASP A 226 16.79 -1.02 6.89
N ALA A 227 18.06 -1.44 6.82
CA ALA A 227 18.77 -2.04 7.96
C ALA A 227 18.97 -1.05 9.11
N GLU A 228 19.02 0.24 8.82
CA GLU A 228 19.14 1.33 9.78
C GLU A 228 17.79 1.79 10.34
N GLY A 229 16.69 1.21 9.83
CA GLY A 229 15.33 1.56 10.21
C GLY A 229 14.84 2.86 9.56
N ALA A 230 15.49 3.34 8.50
CA ALA A 230 15.01 4.46 7.70
C ALA A 230 14.01 3.98 6.65
N LEU A 231 12.98 4.79 6.39
CA LEU A 231 11.96 4.48 5.39
C LEU A 231 12.58 4.35 4.00
N ALA A 232 12.20 3.29 3.30
CA ALA A 232 12.71 2.97 1.98
C ALA A 232 11.56 2.88 0.97
N ASP A 233 11.85 3.26 -0.27
CA ASP A 233 10.96 3.12 -1.42
C ASP A 233 11.28 1.85 -2.24
N ARG A 234 12.17 1.00 -1.74
CA ARG A 234 12.65 -0.17 -2.48
C ARG A 234 12.93 -1.32 -1.55
N SER A 235 12.90 -2.51 -2.13
CA SER A 235 13.16 -3.74 -1.42
C SER A 235 14.15 -4.64 -2.16
N LEU A 236 14.92 -5.41 -1.41
CA LEU A 236 15.93 -6.33 -1.91
C LEU A 236 15.35 -7.72 -2.13
N PHE A 237 15.50 -8.26 -3.34
CA PHE A 237 15.09 -9.63 -3.66
C PHE A 237 16.26 -10.42 -4.23
N PRO A 238 16.45 -11.68 -3.81
CA PRO A 238 17.45 -12.57 -4.41
C PRO A 238 17.09 -12.88 -5.87
N THR A 239 18.11 -13.23 -6.65
CA THR A 239 17.93 -13.82 -7.98
C THR A 239 18.24 -15.32 -7.95
N ILE A 240 18.00 -16.01 -9.07
CA ILE A 240 18.43 -17.41 -9.26
C ILE A 240 19.96 -17.59 -9.23
N THR A 241 20.73 -16.50 -9.33
CA THR A 241 22.18 -16.53 -9.19
C THR A 241 22.52 -16.33 -7.71
N PRO A 242 23.26 -17.26 -7.08
CA PRO A 242 23.65 -17.14 -5.67
C PRO A 242 24.31 -15.80 -5.37
N ASP A 243 23.98 -15.23 -4.22
CA ASP A 243 24.50 -13.95 -3.69
C ASP A 243 24.20 -12.70 -4.54
N VAL A 244 23.49 -12.84 -5.65
CA VAL A 244 23.05 -11.72 -6.48
C VAL A 244 21.63 -11.32 -6.08
N HIS A 245 21.46 -10.05 -5.71
CA HIS A 245 20.19 -9.45 -5.36
C HIS A 245 19.81 -8.39 -6.39
N VAL A 246 18.51 -8.26 -6.66
CA VAL A 246 17.90 -7.15 -7.38
C VAL A 246 17.22 -6.23 -6.39
N VAL A 247 17.35 -4.94 -6.65
CA VAL A 247 16.61 -3.89 -5.95
C VAL A 247 15.34 -3.65 -6.75
N ALA A 248 14.17 -3.81 -6.12
CA ALA A 248 12.88 -3.65 -6.77
C ALA A 248 12.06 -2.53 -6.10
N SER A 249 11.19 -1.89 -6.86
CA SER A 249 10.28 -0.84 -6.39
C SER A 249 9.33 -1.37 -5.31
N ALA A 250 9.21 -0.66 -4.19
CA ALA A 250 8.10 -0.79 -3.26
C ALA A 250 7.18 0.43 -3.45
N PRO A 251 5.88 0.24 -3.72
CA PRO A 251 5.11 -0.96 -3.39
C PRO A 251 4.96 -1.94 -4.56
N TYR A 252 5.35 -1.58 -5.78
CA TYR A 252 4.97 -2.34 -6.98
C TYR A 252 5.37 -3.82 -6.90
N ALA A 253 6.61 -4.13 -6.51
CA ALA A 253 7.06 -5.52 -6.37
C ALA A 253 6.20 -6.29 -5.36
N CYS A 254 5.91 -5.69 -4.20
CA CYS A 254 5.07 -6.30 -3.17
C CYS A 254 3.64 -6.53 -3.70
N MET A 255 3.05 -5.52 -4.36
CA MET A 255 1.72 -5.63 -4.96
C MET A 255 1.61 -6.80 -5.95
N THR A 256 2.66 -7.10 -6.73
CA THR A 256 2.62 -8.22 -7.68
C THR A 256 2.56 -9.60 -7.01
N CYS A 257 3.12 -9.74 -5.81
CA CYS A 257 2.97 -10.98 -5.04
C CYS A 257 1.62 -11.06 -4.33
N HIS A 258 1.10 -9.91 -3.88
CA HIS A 258 -0.10 -9.83 -3.06
C HIS A 258 -1.39 -9.64 -3.84
N VAL A 259 -1.34 -9.47 -5.16
CA VAL A 259 -2.53 -9.32 -6.00
C VAL A 259 -3.46 -10.51 -5.79
N ASP A 260 -4.76 -10.22 -5.62
CA ASP A 260 -5.78 -11.25 -5.54
C ASP A 260 -5.88 -11.99 -6.88
N SER A 261 -5.44 -13.26 -6.90
CA SER A 261 -5.49 -14.08 -8.11
C SER A 261 -6.91 -14.43 -8.53
N GLU A 262 -7.89 -14.30 -7.64
CA GLU A 262 -9.31 -14.53 -7.90
C GLU A 262 -10.05 -13.25 -8.33
N ALA A 263 -9.32 -12.15 -8.52
CA ALA A 263 -9.84 -10.89 -9.04
C ALA A 263 -10.59 -11.08 -10.37
N SER A 264 -11.88 -10.72 -10.40
CA SER A 264 -12.66 -10.55 -11.63
C SER A 264 -12.42 -9.18 -12.28
N ASP A 265 -12.97 -8.98 -13.49
CA ASP A 265 -12.86 -7.71 -14.23
C ASP A 265 -13.28 -6.46 -13.43
N ASN A 266 -14.10 -6.64 -12.39
CA ASN A 266 -14.65 -5.59 -11.53
C ASN A 266 -14.32 -5.75 -10.04
N THR A 267 -13.41 -6.66 -9.69
CA THR A 267 -12.98 -6.85 -8.30
C THR A 267 -11.47 -7.01 -8.30
N TRP A 268 -10.74 -6.04 -7.77
CA TRP A 268 -9.29 -6.11 -7.65
C TRP A 268 -8.89 -5.80 -6.21
N GLY A 269 -7.87 -6.45 -5.70
CA GLY A 269 -7.42 -6.19 -4.34
C GLY A 269 -6.11 -6.88 -4.04
N PHE A 270 -5.63 -6.66 -2.83
CA PHE A 270 -4.41 -7.27 -2.33
C PHE A 270 -4.72 -8.12 -1.10
N ASN A 271 -4.27 -9.36 -1.12
CA ASN A 271 -4.45 -10.30 -0.02
C ASN A 271 -3.21 -10.30 0.87
N VAL A 272 -3.40 -10.43 2.18
CA VAL A 272 -2.27 -10.73 3.07
C VAL A 272 -1.84 -12.17 2.80
N LEU A 273 -0.61 -12.33 2.29
CA LEU A 273 -0.01 -13.62 1.99
C LEU A 273 1.21 -13.84 2.89
N MET A 274 1.39 -15.08 3.33
CA MET A 274 2.60 -15.48 4.04
C MET A 274 3.72 -15.75 3.02
N PRO A 275 4.97 -15.32 3.27
CA PRO A 275 6.07 -15.43 2.31
C PRO A 275 6.68 -16.85 2.27
N THR A 276 5.88 -17.88 2.45
CA THR A 276 6.28 -19.30 2.38
C THR A 276 5.97 -19.95 1.03
N GLY A 277 5.28 -19.23 0.14
CA GLY A 277 4.78 -19.74 -1.14
C GLY A 277 5.69 -19.42 -2.32
N THR A 278 5.21 -18.56 -3.22
CA THR A 278 5.89 -18.19 -4.47
C THR A 278 7.16 -17.36 -4.23
N GLY A 279 8.17 -17.52 -5.08
CA GLY A 279 9.43 -16.78 -4.98
C GLY A 279 10.59 -17.47 -5.70
N ALA A 280 11.74 -16.81 -5.76
CA ALA A 280 12.93 -17.35 -6.43
C ALA A 280 13.44 -18.66 -5.80
N CYS A 281 13.11 -18.90 -4.52
CA CYS A 281 13.45 -20.12 -3.78
C CYS A 281 12.22 -20.88 -3.28
N ALA A 282 11.08 -20.76 -3.97
CA ALA A 282 9.97 -21.67 -3.72
C ALA A 282 10.40 -23.11 -4.01
N GLU A 283 10.08 -24.05 -3.11
CA GLU A 283 10.23 -25.48 -3.40
C GLU A 283 9.11 -25.93 -4.36
N ASP A 284 9.47 -26.70 -5.39
CA ASP A 284 8.52 -27.29 -6.38
C ASP A 284 7.56 -28.32 -5.76
#